data_AF-A0A2S2Q276-F1
#
_entry.id   AF-A0A2S2Q276-F1
#
_cell.length_a   1.000
_cell.length_b   1.000
_cell.length_c   1.000
_cell.angle_alpha   90.00
_cell.angle_beta   90.00
_cell.angle_gamma   90.00
#
_symmetry.space_group_name_H-M   'P 1'
#
loop_
_entity.id
_entity.type
_entity.pdbx_description
1 polymer ?
#
loop_
_entity_poly.entity_id
_entity_poly.type
_entity_poly.pdbx_seq_one_letter_code
_entity_poly.pdbx_strand_id
1 'polypeptide(L)'
;MVDNNSKKWSIGLEFVQFQKNCSHHRVIGRSPYKALFGCDPKLDLTTPKLPSEMLQKISTEEDLLMYSKDSDDPHSTIKIIASRCSLCGNEITVEINSASFIVCNLCKNNENISGSRQQGLKGLQKAVEKMLKISNLKVTQFKVEDCVVVPVPKMDRGSSYSVNIIAIVTEQKNELNRLGTKHELIKGWFNSSILQPATSNFINITEVNKAKDLSLRGIVALTTRGQVFHSCNCRGNCETKKCACFKSNLKCNSQPLP
;
A
#
# COMPACT_ATOMS: atom_id res chain seq x y z
N MET A 1 -3.83 -42.28 -11.64
CA MET A 1 -4.32 -41.63 -12.87
C MET A 1 -3.97 -42.59 -13.99
N VAL A 2 -4.96 -43.09 -14.72
CA VAL A 2 -4.71 -44.02 -15.83
C VAL A 2 -4.20 -43.17 -17.00
N ASP A 3 -3.06 -43.55 -17.57
CA ASP A 3 -2.50 -42.83 -18.71
C ASP A 3 -3.38 -43.09 -19.95
N ASN A 4 -4.15 -42.07 -20.32
CA ASN A 4 -4.83 -42.02 -21.59
C ASN A 4 -3.82 -41.46 -22.61
N ASN A 5 -3.38 -42.27 -23.57
CA ASN A 5 -2.44 -41.91 -24.66
C ASN A 5 -2.99 -40.85 -25.64
N SER A 6 -3.89 -39.97 -25.19
CA SER A 6 -4.49 -38.89 -25.96
C SER A 6 -3.50 -37.74 -26.16
N LYS A 7 -3.41 -37.26 -27.40
CA LYS A 7 -2.63 -36.05 -27.75
C LYS A 7 -3.35 -34.75 -27.39
N LYS A 8 -4.57 -34.81 -26.83
CA LYS A 8 -5.39 -33.64 -26.46
C LYS A 8 -5.05 -33.11 -25.05
N TRP A 9 -3.75 -32.88 -24.78
CA TRP A 9 -3.26 -32.42 -23.48
C TRP A 9 -3.86 -31.07 -23.05
N SER A 10 -4.26 -30.23 -24.01
CA SER A 10 -4.91 -28.93 -23.76
C SER A 10 -6.22 -29.08 -23.00
N ILE A 11 -7.01 -30.12 -23.30
CA ILE A 11 -8.25 -30.43 -22.59
C ILE A 11 -7.94 -30.91 -21.16
N GLY A 12 -6.88 -31.71 -21.00
CA GLY A 12 -6.42 -32.19 -19.69
C GLY A 12 -6.02 -31.07 -18.72
N LEU A 13 -5.56 -29.93 -19.24
CA LEU A 13 -5.18 -28.79 -18.40
C LEU A 13 -6.33 -28.25 -17.55
N GLU A 14 -7.56 -28.26 -18.08
CA GLU A 14 -8.74 -27.78 -17.36
C GLU A 14 -9.00 -28.63 -16.11
N PHE A 15 -8.90 -29.96 -16.24
CA PHE A 15 -9.04 -30.90 -15.13
C PHE A 15 -7.90 -30.76 -14.11
N VAL A 16 -6.66 -30.60 -14.57
CA VAL A 16 -5.49 -30.42 -13.69
C VAL A 16 -5.61 -29.10 -12.91
N GLN A 17 -6.02 -28.02 -13.56
CA GLN A 17 -6.25 -26.74 -12.89
C GLN A 17 -7.37 -26.84 -11.86
N PHE A 18 -8.49 -27.46 -12.23
CA PHE A 18 -9.60 -27.67 -11.33
C PHE A 18 -9.17 -28.49 -10.11
N GLN A 19 -8.45 -29.60 -10.32
CA GLN A 19 -7.95 -30.44 -9.25
C GLN A 19 -7.01 -29.67 -8.30
N LYS A 20 -6.07 -28.89 -8.84
CA LYS A 20 -5.16 -28.07 -8.02
C LYS A 20 -5.90 -27.00 -7.21
N ASN A 21 -6.88 -26.34 -7.81
CA ASN A 21 -7.63 -25.27 -7.16
C ASN A 21 -8.64 -25.79 -6.13
N CYS A 22 -9.11 -27.02 -6.28
CA CYS A 22 -10.07 -27.63 -5.36
C CYS A 22 -9.39 -28.47 -4.27
N SER A 23 -8.09 -28.77 -4.40
CA SER A 23 -7.34 -29.53 -3.40
C SER A 23 -7.18 -28.75 -2.10
N HIS A 24 -7.23 -29.46 -0.97
CA HIS A 24 -7.07 -28.85 0.34
C HIS A 24 -5.62 -28.41 0.55
N HIS A 25 -5.42 -27.13 0.87
CA HIS A 25 -4.09 -26.60 1.15
C HIS A 25 -3.88 -26.45 2.66
N ARG A 26 -2.99 -27.30 3.21
CA ARG A 26 -2.77 -27.49 4.66
C ARG A 26 -2.49 -26.19 5.44
N VAL A 27 -1.74 -25.25 4.87
CA VAL A 27 -1.36 -23.99 5.57
C VAL A 27 -2.54 -23.02 5.70
N ILE A 28 -3.42 -22.98 4.70
CA ILE A 28 -4.56 -22.03 4.67
C ILE A 28 -5.86 -22.66 5.20
N GLY A 29 -5.82 -23.96 5.51
CA GLY A 29 -6.94 -24.73 6.06
C GLY A 29 -8.14 -24.86 5.11
N ARG A 30 -7.99 -24.52 3.83
CA ARG A 30 -9.06 -24.53 2.81
C ARG A 30 -8.49 -24.73 1.41
N SER A 31 -9.34 -24.93 0.40
CA SER A 31 -8.88 -24.98 -0.99
C SER A 31 -8.59 -23.57 -1.55
N PRO A 32 -7.64 -23.42 -2.49
CA PRO A 32 -7.42 -22.15 -3.18
C PRO A 32 -8.70 -21.55 -3.80
N TYR A 33 -9.58 -22.40 -4.35
CA TYR A 33 -10.88 -22.00 -4.87
C TYR A 33 -11.75 -21.35 -3.78
N LYS A 34 -11.89 -22.01 -2.62
CA LYS A 34 -12.66 -21.49 -1.50
C LYS A 34 -12.06 -20.22 -0.90
N ALA A 35 -10.74 -20.09 -0.94
CA ALA A 35 -10.05 -18.87 -0.51
C ALA A 35 -10.36 -17.68 -1.42
N LEU A 36 -10.49 -17.92 -2.73
CA LEU A 36 -10.74 -16.87 -3.72
C LEU A 36 -12.23 -16.51 -3.84
N PHE A 37 -13.11 -17.51 -3.85
CA PHE A 37 -14.54 -17.34 -4.15
C PHE A 37 -15.45 -17.43 -2.92
N GLY A 38 -14.93 -17.85 -1.76
CA GLY A 38 -15.69 -17.93 -0.50
C GLY A 38 -16.66 -19.11 -0.39
N CYS A 39 -16.80 -19.93 -1.44
CA CYS A 39 -17.65 -21.11 -1.48
C CYS A 39 -16.89 -22.34 -1.99
N ASP A 40 -17.40 -23.54 -1.73
CA ASP A 40 -16.84 -24.77 -2.27
C ASP A 40 -17.14 -24.88 -3.78
N PRO A 41 -16.24 -25.48 -4.57
CA PRO A 41 -16.44 -25.70 -6.00
C PRO A 41 -17.67 -26.58 -6.23
N LYS A 42 -18.59 -26.14 -7.08
CA LYS A 42 -19.79 -26.90 -7.43
C LYS A 42 -19.42 -27.96 -8.45
N LEU A 43 -19.56 -29.23 -8.07
CA LEU A 43 -19.25 -30.40 -8.90
C LEU A 43 -20.50 -31.08 -9.47
N ASP A 44 -21.69 -30.57 -9.16
CA ASP A 44 -22.93 -31.25 -9.49
C ASP A 44 -23.31 -31.02 -10.96
N LEU A 45 -23.79 -32.09 -11.60
CA LEU A 45 -24.39 -32.07 -12.93
C LEU A 45 -25.76 -31.35 -12.95
N THR A 46 -26.26 -30.92 -11.78
CA THR A 46 -27.45 -30.09 -11.62
C THR A 46 -27.15 -28.65 -12.06
N THR A 47 -26.89 -28.50 -13.35
CA THR A 47 -27.01 -27.20 -13.99
C THR A 47 -28.50 -26.86 -14.09
N PRO A 48 -28.90 -25.58 -13.97
CA PRO A 48 -30.31 -25.16 -14.09
C PRO A 48 -30.92 -25.43 -15.48
N LYS A 49 -30.13 -25.96 -16.43
CA LYS A 49 -30.54 -26.29 -17.80
C LYS A 49 -30.79 -27.79 -18.03
N LEU A 50 -30.50 -28.66 -17.06
CA LEU A 50 -30.78 -30.09 -17.17
C LEU A 50 -31.97 -30.47 -16.27
N PRO A 51 -33.11 -30.89 -16.83
CA PRO A 51 -34.28 -31.27 -16.04
C PRO A 51 -33.96 -32.44 -15.10
N SER A 52 -34.38 -32.35 -13.83
CA SER A 52 -34.14 -33.38 -12.82
C SER A 52 -34.68 -34.76 -13.21
N GLU A 53 -35.73 -34.80 -14.05
CA GLU A 53 -36.32 -36.03 -14.60
C GLU A 53 -35.39 -36.78 -15.55
N MET A 54 -34.49 -36.08 -16.26
CA MET A 54 -33.52 -36.72 -17.15
C MET A 54 -32.37 -37.36 -16.37
N LEU A 55 -31.94 -36.72 -15.28
CA LEU A 55 -30.89 -37.25 -14.42
C LEU A 55 -31.31 -38.53 -13.68
N GLN A 56 -32.61 -38.70 -13.39
CA GLN A 56 -33.13 -39.92 -12.74
C GLN A 56 -33.19 -41.13 -13.69
N LYS A 57 -33.22 -40.90 -15.01
CA LYS A 57 -33.33 -41.97 -16.02
C LYS A 57 -31.97 -42.49 -16.50
N ILE A 58 -30.89 -41.75 -16.26
CA ILE A 58 -29.54 -42.12 -16.70
C ILE A 58 -28.87 -42.89 -15.56
N SER A 59 -28.76 -44.20 -15.70
CA SER A 59 -28.21 -45.08 -14.67
C SER A 59 -26.89 -45.74 -15.09
N THR A 60 -26.67 -45.88 -16.40
CA THR A 60 -25.49 -46.52 -17.01
C THR A 60 -24.84 -45.64 -18.09
N GLU A 61 -23.59 -45.93 -18.45
CA GLU A 61 -22.85 -45.18 -19.49
C GLU A 61 -23.51 -45.33 -20.87
N GLU A 62 -24.15 -46.48 -21.12
CA GLU A 62 -24.91 -46.78 -22.33
C GLU A 62 -26.19 -45.94 -22.45
N ASP A 63 -26.89 -45.68 -21.33
CA ASP A 63 -28.08 -44.79 -21.30
C ASP A 63 -27.71 -43.38 -21.77
N LEU A 64 -26.52 -42.92 -21.39
CA LEU A 64 -25.96 -41.61 -21.72
C LEU A 64 -25.62 -41.49 -23.22
N LEU A 65 -25.17 -42.60 -23.83
CA LEU A 65 -24.90 -42.70 -25.26
C LEU A 65 -26.18 -42.75 -26.11
N MET A 66 -27.29 -43.26 -25.59
CA MET A 66 -28.58 -43.23 -26.29
C MET A 66 -29.11 -41.80 -26.44
N TYR A 67 -29.09 -41.01 -25.36
CA TYR A 67 -29.46 -39.60 -25.43
C TYR A 67 -28.53 -38.74 -26.30
N SER A 68 -27.30 -39.19 -26.52
CA SER A 68 -26.35 -38.53 -27.42
C SER A 68 -26.61 -38.86 -28.91
N LYS A 69 -27.31 -39.96 -29.21
CA LYS A 69 -27.60 -40.43 -30.58
C LYS A 69 -28.91 -39.91 -31.16
N ASP A 70 -29.81 -39.36 -30.35
CA ASP A 70 -31.11 -38.83 -30.79
C ASP A 70 -31.08 -37.33 -31.13
N SER A 71 -29.90 -36.77 -31.43
CA SER A 71 -29.77 -35.36 -31.87
C SER A 71 -29.85 -35.18 -33.39
N ASP A 72 -30.63 -36.03 -34.07
CA ASP A 72 -31.12 -35.81 -35.43
C ASP A 72 -32.66 -35.85 -35.45
N ASP A 73 -33.32 -34.86 -34.81
CA ASP A 73 -34.75 -34.56 -35.01
C ASP A 73 -34.92 -33.55 -36.18
N PRO A 74 -35.65 -33.88 -37.27
CA PRO A 74 -35.72 -33.07 -38.49
C PRO A 74 -36.53 -31.76 -38.44
N HIS A 75 -36.99 -31.24 -37.28
CA HIS A 75 -37.96 -30.12 -37.29
C HIS A 75 -37.70 -28.88 -36.43
N SER A 76 -36.44 -28.56 -36.09
CA SER A 76 -36.05 -27.15 -35.88
C SER A 76 -34.66 -26.88 -36.43
N THR A 77 -34.58 -26.45 -37.70
CA THR A 77 -33.30 -26.03 -38.28
C THR A 77 -32.90 -24.69 -37.66
N ILE A 78 -32.31 -24.71 -36.46
CA ILE A 78 -31.45 -23.63 -35.98
C ILE A 78 -30.25 -23.62 -36.93
N LYS A 79 -30.24 -22.70 -37.89
CA LYS A 79 -29.08 -22.49 -38.76
C LYS A 79 -27.95 -21.88 -37.93
N ILE A 80 -27.12 -22.73 -37.33
CA ILE A 80 -25.85 -22.32 -36.73
C ILE A 80 -24.92 -21.95 -37.88
N ILE A 81 -24.68 -20.66 -38.08
CA ILE A 81 -23.73 -20.19 -39.09
C ILE A 81 -22.45 -19.76 -38.38
N ALA A 82 -21.32 -20.27 -38.86
CA ALA A 82 -20.02 -19.77 -38.47
C ALA A 82 -19.87 -18.34 -39.00
N SER A 83 -19.92 -17.36 -38.11
CA SER A 83 -19.71 -15.94 -38.42
C SER A 83 -18.37 -15.49 -37.84
N ARG A 84 -17.76 -14.45 -38.41
CA ARG A 84 -16.51 -13.91 -37.86
C ARG A 84 -16.79 -12.76 -36.91
N CYS A 85 -16.04 -12.72 -35.81
CA CYS A 85 -16.01 -11.61 -34.87
C CYS A 85 -15.62 -10.32 -35.61
N SER A 86 -16.42 -9.27 -35.49
CA SER A 86 -16.13 -7.99 -36.12
C SER A 86 -14.89 -7.28 -35.57
N LEU A 87 -14.38 -7.69 -34.40
CA LEU A 87 -13.22 -7.07 -33.74
C LEU A 87 -11.92 -7.86 -33.88
N CYS A 88 -11.98 -9.20 -33.91
CA CYS A 88 -10.78 -10.04 -33.96
C CYS A 88 -10.76 -11.09 -35.08
N GLY A 89 -11.83 -11.19 -35.86
CA GLY A 89 -11.92 -12.14 -36.98
C GLY A 89 -12.11 -13.61 -36.59
N ASN A 90 -12.08 -13.96 -35.29
CA ASN A 90 -12.32 -15.33 -34.84
C ASN A 90 -13.71 -15.82 -35.24
N GLU A 91 -13.80 -17.09 -35.60
CA GLU A 91 -15.08 -17.74 -35.87
C GLU A 91 -15.89 -17.89 -34.58
N ILE A 92 -17.16 -17.50 -34.67
CA ILE A 92 -18.16 -17.53 -33.61
C ILE A 92 -19.38 -18.26 -34.18
N THR A 93 -19.90 -19.20 -33.43
CA THR A 93 -21.21 -19.81 -33.68
C THR A 93 -22.28 -18.93 -33.07
N VAL A 94 -23.21 -18.45 -33.90
CA VAL A 94 -24.26 -17.51 -33.51
C VAL A 94 -25.60 -17.98 -34.02
N GLU A 95 -26.60 -17.94 -33.15
CA GLU A 95 -28.01 -18.17 -33.46
C GLU A 95 -28.62 -16.83 -33.87
N ILE A 96 -28.89 -16.61 -35.16
CA ILE A 96 -29.37 -15.30 -35.65
C ILE A 96 -30.87 -15.35 -35.91
N ASN A 97 -31.62 -14.46 -35.24
CA ASN A 97 -32.93 -13.99 -35.71
C ASN A 97 -32.92 -12.53 -36.22
N SER A 98 -31.81 -11.78 -36.14
CA SER A 98 -31.70 -10.47 -36.80
C SER A 98 -30.24 -10.00 -36.95
N ALA A 99 -29.91 -9.42 -38.10
CA ALA A 99 -28.60 -8.86 -38.43
C ALA A 99 -28.13 -7.80 -37.42
N SER A 100 -27.04 -8.08 -36.70
CA SER A 100 -26.36 -7.09 -35.86
C SER A 100 -24.89 -7.45 -35.65
N PHE A 101 -24.06 -6.44 -35.40
CA PHE A 101 -22.61 -6.50 -35.18
C PHE A 101 -22.22 -7.58 -34.15
N ILE A 102 -21.51 -8.63 -34.61
CA ILE A 102 -21.24 -9.82 -33.79
C ILE A 102 -19.84 -9.73 -33.19
N VAL A 103 -19.79 -9.62 -31.85
CA VAL A 103 -18.55 -9.58 -31.07
C VAL A 103 -18.43 -10.88 -30.25
N CYS A 104 -17.26 -11.51 -30.27
CA CYS A 104 -17.04 -12.73 -29.49
C CYS A 104 -16.99 -12.42 -27.98
N ASN A 105 -17.30 -13.43 -27.16
CA ASN A 105 -17.24 -13.30 -25.71
C ASN A 105 -15.86 -12.83 -25.20
N LEU A 106 -14.77 -13.21 -25.88
CA LEU A 106 -13.43 -12.78 -25.50
C LEU A 106 -13.23 -11.28 -25.68
N CYS A 107 -13.65 -10.71 -26.81
CA CYS A 107 -13.57 -9.27 -27.05
C CYS A 107 -14.47 -8.49 -26.10
N LYS A 108 -15.69 -8.98 -25.85
CA LYS A 108 -16.62 -8.40 -24.86
C LYS A 108 -16.02 -8.41 -23.45
N ASN A 109 -15.39 -9.52 -23.06
CA ASN A 109 -14.71 -9.63 -21.78
C ASN A 109 -13.50 -8.69 -21.69
N ASN A 110 -12.72 -8.56 -22.76
CA ASN A 110 -11.57 -7.66 -22.78
C ASN A 110 -11.99 -6.19 -22.65
N GLU A 111 -13.08 -5.79 -23.29
CA GLU A 111 -13.67 -4.47 -23.15
C GLU A 111 -14.15 -4.23 -21.71
N ASN A 112 -14.86 -5.19 -21.12
CA ASN A 112 -15.27 -5.12 -19.71
C ASN A 112 -14.08 -4.99 -18.76
N ILE A 113 -13.02 -5.79 -18.96
CA ILE A 113 -11.77 -5.71 -18.17
C ILE A 113 -11.14 -4.33 -18.31
N SER A 114 -11.09 -3.79 -19.53
CA SER A 114 -10.56 -2.44 -19.77
C SER A 114 -11.38 -1.36 -19.04
N GLY A 115 -12.70 -1.47 -19.06
CA GLY A 115 -13.61 -0.59 -18.32
C GLY A 115 -13.40 -0.66 -16.82
N SER A 116 -13.33 -1.87 -16.25
CA SER A 116 -13.05 -2.06 -14.82
C SER A 116 -11.68 -1.52 -14.42
N ARG A 117 -10.65 -1.69 -15.26
CA ARG A 117 -9.31 -1.11 -15.03
C ARG A 117 -9.35 0.42 -15.00
N GLN A 118 -10.03 1.05 -15.96
CA GLN A 118 -10.19 2.51 -15.99
C GLN A 118 -10.96 3.04 -14.77
N GLN A 119 -12.01 2.33 -14.36
CA GLN A 119 -12.76 2.68 -13.14
C GLN A 119 -11.88 2.55 -11.88
N GLY A 120 -11.07 1.49 -11.79
CA GLY A 120 -10.09 1.29 -10.72
C GLY A 120 -9.07 2.44 -10.64
N LEU A 121 -8.52 2.87 -11.79
CA LEU A 121 -7.61 4.02 -11.86
C LEU A 121 -8.27 5.32 -11.37
N LYS A 122 -9.50 5.60 -11.79
CA LYS A 122 -10.28 6.76 -11.31
C LYS A 122 -10.51 6.68 -9.79
N GLY A 123 -10.76 5.49 -9.26
CA GLY A 123 -10.92 5.25 -7.82
C GLY A 123 -9.63 5.56 -7.04
N LEU A 124 -8.48 5.10 -7.55
CA LEU A 124 -7.17 5.39 -6.97
C LEU A 124 -6.85 6.89 -6.97
N GLN A 125 -7.11 7.59 -8.09
CA GLN A 125 -6.92 9.04 -8.17
C GLN A 125 -7.76 9.79 -7.12
N LYS A 126 -9.05 9.47 -7.02
CA LYS A 126 -9.94 10.04 -5.99
C LYS A 126 -9.45 9.73 -4.57
N ALA A 127 -8.90 8.54 -4.33
CA ALA A 127 -8.35 8.17 -3.03
C ALA A 127 -7.10 9.01 -2.69
N VAL A 128 -6.19 9.19 -3.66
CA VAL A 128 -5.00 10.05 -3.51
C VAL A 128 -5.40 11.49 -3.22
N GLU A 129 -6.36 12.06 -3.96
CA GLU A 129 -6.87 13.41 -3.70
C GLU A 129 -7.45 13.56 -2.29
N LYS A 130 -8.21 12.56 -1.82
CA LYS A 130 -8.73 12.54 -0.44
C LYS A 130 -7.60 12.46 0.57
N MET A 131 -6.59 11.60 0.35
CA MET A 131 -5.43 11.47 1.23
C MET A 131 -4.64 12.78 1.31
N LEU A 132 -4.40 13.45 0.18
CA LEU A 132 -3.72 14.75 0.13
C LEU A 132 -4.50 15.84 0.87
N LYS A 133 -5.82 15.92 0.67
CA LYS A 133 -6.68 16.86 1.40
C LYS A 133 -6.62 16.60 2.92
N ILE A 134 -6.73 15.35 3.35
CA ILE A 134 -6.65 14.98 4.78
C ILE A 134 -5.25 15.28 5.34
N SER A 135 -4.20 14.99 4.59
CA SER A 135 -2.81 15.29 4.99
C SER A 135 -2.62 16.78 5.20
N ASN A 136 -3.03 17.60 4.22
CA ASN A 136 -2.91 19.06 4.29
C ASN A 136 -3.76 19.68 5.41
N LEU A 137 -4.90 19.07 5.76
CA LEU A 137 -5.71 19.51 6.90
C LEU A 137 -5.08 19.16 8.26
N LYS A 138 -4.31 18.06 8.32
CA LYS A 138 -3.66 17.61 9.57
C LYS A 138 -2.33 18.30 9.84
N VAL A 139 -1.64 18.77 8.81
CA VAL A 139 -0.37 19.50 8.97
C VAL A 139 -0.69 20.97 9.15
N THR A 140 -0.50 21.49 10.37
CA THR A 140 -0.57 22.92 10.64
C THR A 140 0.45 23.64 9.75
N GLN A 141 -0.01 24.57 8.91
CA GLN A 141 0.88 25.39 8.09
C GLN A 141 1.37 26.58 8.92
N PHE A 142 2.68 26.84 8.87
CA PHE A 142 3.30 27.98 9.54
C PHE A 142 3.79 28.98 8.49
N LYS A 143 3.62 30.26 8.80
CA LYS A 143 4.15 31.39 8.03
C LYS A 143 5.47 31.85 8.64
N VAL A 144 6.24 32.59 7.84
CA VAL A 144 7.41 33.30 8.37
C VAL A 144 6.92 34.25 9.48
N GLU A 145 7.70 34.32 10.56
CA GLU A 145 7.41 35.02 11.82
C GLU A 145 6.43 34.33 12.79
N ASP A 146 5.88 33.16 12.45
CA ASP A 146 5.09 32.40 13.41
C ASP A 146 5.97 31.81 14.51
N CYS A 147 5.50 31.92 15.76
CA CYS A 147 6.08 31.22 16.90
C CYS A 147 5.63 29.75 16.91
N VAL A 148 6.61 28.86 16.95
CA VAL A 148 6.41 27.41 16.95
C VAL A 148 7.14 26.78 18.13
N VAL A 149 6.64 25.64 18.54
CA VAL A 149 7.23 24.79 19.57
C VAL A 149 7.88 23.60 18.89
N VAL A 150 9.18 23.45 19.13
CA VAL A 150 10.02 22.36 18.64
C VAL A 150 10.14 21.31 19.75
N PRO A 151 9.52 20.12 19.59
CA PRO A 151 9.68 19.04 20.54
C PRO A 151 11.10 18.47 20.45
N VAL A 152 11.74 18.29 21.60
CA VAL A 152 13.11 17.76 21.69
C VAL A 152 13.07 16.24 21.79
N PRO A 153 13.71 15.50 20.87
CA PRO A 153 13.81 14.04 20.96
C PRO A 153 14.46 13.59 22.25
N LYS A 154 14.05 12.43 22.78
CA LYS A 154 14.62 11.86 24.02
C LYS A 154 16.16 11.71 23.95
N MET A 155 16.70 11.38 22.77
CA MET A 155 18.15 11.24 22.56
C MET A 155 18.92 12.54 22.79
N ASP A 156 18.29 13.68 22.49
CA ASP A 156 18.85 15.02 22.65
C ASP A 156 18.51 15.65 24.00
N ARG A 157 17.77 14.92 24.83
CA ARG A 157 17.28 15.33 26.14
C ARG A 157 18.03 14.60 27.27
N GLY A 158 19.00 15.27 27.92
CA GLY A 158 19.39 14.97 29.29
C GLY A 158 18.23 15.12 30.29
N SER A 159 18.27 14.38 31.40
CA SER A 159 17.13 14.20 32.32
C SER A 159 16.50 15.49 32.88
N SER A 160 17.27 16.59 32.92
CA SER A 160 16.85 17.87 33.51
C SER A 160 16.35 18.91 32.50
N TYR A 161 16.25 18.58 31.21
CA TYR A 161 15.92 19.55 30.16
C TYR A 161 14.43 19.66 29.85
N SER A 162 14.01 20.85 29.41
CA SER A 162 12.66 21.11 28.92
C SER A 162 12.38 20.26 27.68
N VAL A 163 11.17 19.70 27.64
CA VAL A 163 10.74 18.79 26.55
C VAL A 163 10.59 19.54 25.22
N ASN A 164 10.37 20.85 25.29
CA ASN A 164 9.99 21.70 24.17
C ASN A 164 10.85 22.97 24.16
N ILE A 165 11.23 23.42 22.96
CA ILE A 165 11.89 24.71 22.71
C ILE A 165 10.92 25.61 21.93
N ILE A 166 10.83 26.88 22.30
CA ILE A 166 10.09 27.86 21.51
C ILE A 166 11.04 28.49 20.50
N ALA A 167 10.62 28.52 19.24
CA ALA A 167 11.36 29.10 18.13
C ALA A 167 10.42 29.92 17.23
N ILE A 168 10.98 30.79 16.40
CA ILE A 168 10.26 31.53 15.37
C ILE A 168 10.69 31.03 13.99
N VAL A 169 9.75 30.96 13.05
CA VAL A 169 10.06 30.63 11.65
C VAL A 169 10.74 31.83 11.01
N THR A 170 12.00 31.66 10.61
CA THR A 170 12.80 32.74 10.00
C THR A 170 12.74 32.72 8.48
N GLU A 171 12.75 31.54 7.88
CA GLU A 171 12.78 31.34 6.43
C GLU A 171 11.97 30.07 6.08
N GLN A 172 11.37 30.03 4.89
CA GLN A 172 10.66 28.85 4.40
C GLN A 172 11.15 28.50 2.99
N LYS A 173 11.50 27.24 2.76
CA LYS A 173 11.95 26.73 1.45
C LYS A 173 11.43 25.32 1.25
N ASN A 174 10.76 25.07 0.13
CA ASN A 174 10.25 23.75 -0.25
C ASN A 174 9.47 23.06 0.89
N GLU A 175 8.53 23.77 1.52
CA GLU A 175 7.71 23.28 2.66
C GLU A 175 8.48 22.97 3.95
N LEU A 176 9.77 23.29 3.99
CA LEU A 176 10.58 23.20 5.20
C LEU A 176 10.83 24.59 5.79
N ASN A 177 10.88 24.64 7.11
CA ASN A 177 11.01 25.86 7.88
C ASN A 177 12.40 25.91 8.53
N ARG A 178 13.07 27.04 8.40
CA ARG A 178 14.25 27.39 9.19
C ARG A 178 13.80 28.09 10.46
N LEU A 179 14.39 27.72 11.58
CA LEU A 179 13.92 28.12 12.90
C LEU A 179 14.98 28.90 13.66
N GLY A 180 14.56 29.97 14.32
CA GLY A 180 15.40 30.82 15.16
C GLY A 180 14.94 30.84 16.60
N THR A 181 15.88 30.91 17.54
CA THR A 181 15.59 31.13 18.96
C THR A 181 16.19 32.45 19.43
N LYS A 182 15.93 32.85 20.68
CA LYS A 182 16.58 34.03 21.30
C LYS A 182 18.11 33.92 21.37
N HIS A 183 18.65 32.71 21.26
CA HIS A 183 20.09 32.48 21.32
C HIS A 183 20.69 32.54 19.91
N GLU A 184 20.33 31.57 19.06
CA GLU A 184 20.87 31.39 17.70
C GLU A 184 19.87 30.62 16.81
N LEU A 185 20.22 30.44 15.53
CA LEU A 185 19.48 29.62 14.57
C LEU A 185 19.65 28.13 14.87
N ILE A 186 18.55 27.36 14.72
CA ILE A 186 18.60 25.90 14.82
C ILE A 186 19.16 25.34 13.51
N LYS A 187 20.23 24.55 13.62
CA LYS A 187 20.86 23.90 12.47
C LYS A 187 19.89 22.91 11.81
N GLY A 188 19.60 23.15 10.53
CA GLY A 188 18.76 22.28 9.69
C GLY A 188 17.44 22.93 9.27
N TRP A 189 16.66 22.17 8.50
CA TRP A 189 15.35 22.56 7.98
C TRP A 189 14.29 21.59 8.52
N PHE A 190 13.17 22.12 9.01
CA PHE A 190 12.18 21.35 9.77
C PHE A 190 10.83 21.33 9.06
N ASN A 191 10.22 20.15 8.94
CA ASN A 191 8.88 20.01 8.40
C ASN A 191 7.85 20.56 9.41
N SER A 192 6.80 21.21 8.93
CA SER A 192 5.69 21.66 9.77
C SER A 192 5.03 20.52 10.58
N SER A 193 5.09 19.27 10.10
CA SER A 193 4.49 18.10 10.76
C SER A 193 5.11 17.76 12.12
N ILE A 194 6.35 18.18 12.38
CA ILE A 194 7.04 17.94 13.66
C ILE A 194 7.00 19.16 14.59
N LEU A 195 6.41 20.26 14.13
CA LEU A 195 6.30 21.50 14.88
C LEU A 195 4.89 21.63 15.46
N GLN A 196 4.78 22.31 16.59
CA GLN A 196 3.50 22.63 17.21
C GLN A 196 3.30 24.15 17.22
N PRO A 197 2.07 24.65 17.05
CA PRO A 197 1.81 26.08 17.20
C PRO A 197 2.10 26.52 18.65
N ALA A 198 2.74 27.67 18.81
CA ALA A 198 2.88 28.28 20.13
C ALA A 198 1.56 28.97 20.53
N THR A 199 1.25 28.98 21.83
CA THR A 199 0.03 29.60 22.36
C THR A 199 0.06 31.13 22.24
N SER A 200 1.26 31.73 22.14
CA SER A 200 1.45 33.17 21.99
C SER A 200 2.78 33.49 21.30
N ASN A 201 2.96 34.75 20.93
CA ASN A 201 4.20 35.25 20.33
C ASN A 201 5.22 35.55 21.44
N PHE A 202 6.19 34.65 21.63
CA PHE A 202 7.20 34.75 22.69
C PHE A 202 8.53 35.35 22.23
N ILE A 203 8.76 35.40 20.92
CA ILE A 203 10.01 35.80 20.27
C ILE A 203 9.65 36.60 19.02
N ASN A 204 10.36 37.71 18.79
CA ASN A 204 10.28 38.45 17.53
C ASN A 204 11.46 38.11 16.62
N ILE A 205 11.29 38.28 15.30
CA ILE A 205 12.35 37.97 14.33
C ILE A 205 13.61 38.82 14.53
N THR A 206 13.46 40.02 15.10
CA THR A 206 14.55 40.95 15.43
C THR A 206 15.40 40.49 16.61
N GLU A 207 14.86 39.65 17.49
CA GLU A 207 15.57 39.10 18.65
C GLU A 207 16.42 37.87 18.29
N VAL A 208 16.29 37.35 17.06
CA VAL A 208 17.03 36.17 16.62
C VAL A 208 18.41 36.56 16.10
N ASN A 209 19.44 36.05 16.75
CA ASN A 209 20.80 36.18 16.24
C ASN A 209 21.02 35.22 15.05
N LYS A 210 21.23 35.78 13.85
CA LYS A 210 21.49 35.03 12.60
C LYS A 210 22.98 34.75 12.34
N ALA A 211 23.87 35.09 13.27
CA ALA A 211 25.32 34.98 13.04
C ALA A 211 25.83 33.54 13.00
N LYS A 212 25.16 32.60 13.69
CA LYS A 212 25.63 31.22 13.84
C LYS A 212 24.46 30.24 13.96
N ASP A 213 24.71 29.02 13.49
CA ASP A 213 23.80 27.88 13.63
C ASP A 213 24.28 26.96 14.76
N LEU A 214 23.37 26.59 15.67
CA LEU A 214 23.59 25.60 16.72
C LEU A 214 22.72 24.36 16.51
N SER A 215 23.27 23.19 16.88
CA SER A 215 22.45 21.98 16.98
C SER A 215 21.31 22.16 17.97
N LEU A 216 20.21 21.43 17.78
CA LEU A 216 19.06 21.45 18.71
C LEU A 216 19.51 21.22 20.16
N ARG A 217 20.38 20.22 20.39
CA ARG A 217 20.99 19.93 21.69
C ARG A 217 21.74 21.13 22.30
N GLY A 218 22.48 21.87 21.48
CA GLY A 218 23.20 23.06 21.92
C GLY A 218 22.26 24.17 22.37
N ILE A 219 21.15 24.36 21.65
CA ILE A 219 20.12 25.34 21.99
C ILE A 219 19.37 24.95 23.26
N VAL A 220 19.04 23.66 23.42
CA VAL A 220 18.44 23.14 24.67
C VAL A 220 19.32 23.53 25.85
N ALA A 221 20.62 23.24 25.76
CA ALA A 221 21.54 23.47 26.84
C ALA A 221 21.71 24.95 27.23
N LEU A 222 21.76 25.85 26.25
CA LEU A 222 21.77 27.30 26.51
C LEU A 222 20.48 27.75 27.21
N THR A 223 19.34 27.23 26.76
CA THR A 223 18.01 27.62 27.26
C THR A 223 17.77 27.16 28.70
N THR A 224 18.24 25.96 29.06
CA THR A 224 17.96 25.36 30.36
C THR A 224 19.08 25.50 31.38
N ARG A 225 20.21 26.14 31.04
CA ARG A 225 21.43 26.21 31.87
C ARG A 225 21.93 24.84 32.37
N GLY A 226 21.41 23.73 31.82
CA GLY A 226 21.74 22.39 32.27
C GLY A 226 23.00 21.88 31.58
N GLN A 227 23.86 21.21 32.33
CA GLN A 227 25.14 20.69 31.85
C GLN A 227 24.97 19.81 30.61
N VAL A 228 25.55 20.25 29.48
CA VAL A 228 25.67 19.41 28.28
C VAL A 228 26.45 18.18 28.67
N PHE A 229 25.81 17.01 28.62
CA PHE A 229 26.53 15.75 28.75
C PHE A 229 27.44 15.58 27.53
N HIS A 230 28.73 15.83 27.71
CA HIS A 230 29.75 15.51 26.73
C HIS A 230 30.12 14.04 26.88
N SER A 231 29.72 13.21 25.92
CA SER A 231 30.22 11.85 25.84
C SER A 231 31.67 11.89 25.35
N CYS A 232 32.58 11.27 26.10
CA CYS A 232 33.93 11.01 25.64
C CYS A 232 34.25 9.53 25.75
N ASN A 233 34.92 9.00 24.71
CA ASN A 233 35.34 7.60 24.67
C ASN A 233 36.65 7.37 25.46
N CYS A 234 36.81 8.05 26.61
CA CYS A 234 37.96 7.80 27.49
C CYS A 234 37.89 6.35 28.01
N ARG A 235 38.96 5.57 27.79
CA ARG A 235 39.15 4.25 28.41
C ARG A 235 39.93 4.33 29.74
N GLY A 236 40.41 5.52 30.10
CA GLY A 236 41.20 5.81 31.31
C GLY A 236 41.27 7.31 31.55
N ASN A 237 42.32 7.80 32.22
CA ASN A 237 42.48 9.22 32.54
C ASN A 237 42.42 10.10 31.28
N CYS A 238 41.60 11.17 31.34
CA CYS A 238 41.45 12.10 30.23
C CYS A 238 42.58 13.14 30.25
N GLU A 239 43.78 12.74 29.82
CA GLU A 239 45.00 13.56 29.82
C GLU A 239 45.47 13.96 28.41
N THR A 240 44.95 13.32 27.36
CA THR A 240 45.40 13.54 25.98
C THR A 240 44.34 14.22 25.13
N LYS A 241 44.75 14.98 24.11
CA LYS A 241 43.86 15.60 23.11
C LYS A 241 43.04 14.60 22.28
N LYS A 242 43.30 13.30 22.40
CA LYS A 242 42.46 12.23 21.84
C LYS A 242 41.11 12.11 22.56
N CYS A 243 41.05 12.55 23.83
CA CYS A 243 39.81 12.63 24.58
C CYS A 243 39.01 13.88 24.18
N ALA A 244 37.72 13.69 23.89
CA ALA A 244 36.78 14.79 23.65
C ALA A 244 36.56 15.69 24.89
N CYS A 245 36.49 15.11 26.09
CA CYS A 245 36.38 15.86 27.35
C CYS A 245 37.61 16.77 27.56
N PHE A 246 38.83 16.23 27.42
CA PHE A 246 40.08 17.00 27.55
C PHE A 246 40.20 18.09 26.49
N LYS A 247 39.83 17.79 25.22
CA LYS A 247 39.82 18.78 24.14
C LYS A 247 38.89 19.96 24.41
N SER A 248 37.81 19.72 25.16
CA SER A 248 36.85 20.74 25.59
C SER A 248 37.17 21.34 26.96
N ASN A 249 38.36 21.10 27.52
CA ASN A 249 38.77 21.54 28.87
C ASN A 249 37.84 21.05 30.01
N LEU A 250 37.27 19.85 29.88
CA LEU A 250 36.40 19.21 30.88
C LEU A 250 37.06 17.94 31.45
N LYS A 251 36.87 17.67 32.76
CA LYS A 251 37.24 16.40 33.40
C LYS A 251 36.11 15.39 33.25
N CYS A 252 36.45 14.13 32.96
CA CYS A 252 35.46 13.05 32.85
C CYS A 252 35.08 12.56 34.25
N ASN A 253 33.81 12.72 34.63
CA ASN A 253 33.24 12.07 35.81
C ASN A 253 32.51 10.80 35.35
N SER A 254 33.22 9.67 35.39
CA SER A 254 32.65 8.34 35.20
C SER A 254 31.93 7.88 36.46
N GLN A 255 30.92 8.63 36.92
CA GLN A 255 30.05 8.14 37.97
C GLN A 255 28.94 7.32 37.31
N PRO A 256 28.86 5.99 37.52
CA PRO A 256 27.73 5.22 37.03
C PRO A 256 26.49 5.77 37.73
N LEU A 257 25.48 6.16 36.96
CA LEU A 257 24.15 6.43 37.51
C LEU A 257 23.66 5.13 38.18
N PRO A 258 23.16 5.19 39.44
CA PRO A 258 22.50 4.04 40.07
C PRO A 258 21.23 3.61 39.32
#